data_AF-A0AAV6HUP9-F1
#
_entry.id   AF-A0AAV6HUP9-F1
#
_cell.length_a   1.000
_cell.length_b   1.000
_cell.length_c   1.000
_cell.angle_alpha   90.00
_cell.angle_beta   90.00
_cell.angle_gamma   90.00
#
_symmetry.space_group_name_H-M   'P 1'
#
loop_
_entity.id
_entity.type
_entity.pdbx_description
1 polymer ?
#
loop_
_entity_poly.entity_id
_entity_poly.type
_entity_poly.pdbx_seq_one_letter_code
_entity_poly.pdbx_strand_id
1 'polypeptide(L)'
;MKERIDNATELGQVPEEARKEHKGFQERDLVSSKRDHPTILQLRVSSQISNGLVILTVDCDMYSNNSESLRDVMCFLMDEEKGQKIAFVQFPQNFDNITKNDVYSNSLKVEFPGLDANGGPAYIGTGCFHRRDTLCGKKYKNDYQIDWRTENDRRVEESTTVLEETCKTLASCSYEENTEWGKEVSSPWVLPFLYVIAAKYGYSLGEFLWSGGTFQEWWNDQRMWLYKRTTSYVFGFTETILKLLGFVKLGFVVTSKVADEDVSLRYKKEVMEFGAPSPMFSILATLSLVNLLSFFRALKMLIMDSQHRVLDLLALQMLLCGFVVVINLPVYGGLFFRKNKGRMPSTVTCQAVIIAIIAHIVALH
;
A
#
# COMPACT_ATOMS: atom_id res chain seq x y z
N MET A 1 -8.99 15.02 -29.59
CA MET A 1 -7.90 14.73 -28.61
C MET A 1 -7.86 13.25 -28.26
N LYS A 2 -8.96 12.67 -27.77
CA LYS A 2 -9.06 11.23 -27.46
C LYS A 2 -8.58 10.32 -28.60
N GLU A 3 -9.11 10.47 -29.82
CA GLU A 3 -8.68 9.68 -30.99
C GLU A 3 -7.19 9.80 -31.31
N ARG A 4 -6.57 10.97 -31.07
CA ARG A 4 -5.12 11.16 -31.25
C ARG A 4 -4.30 10.38 -30.22
N ILE A 5 -4.81 10.29 -28.98
CA ILE A 5 -4.20 9.53 -27.89
C ILE A 5 -4.39 8.03 -28.17
N ASP A 6 -5.59 7.61 -28.56
CA ASP A 6 -5.91 6.22 -28.87
C ASP A 6 -5.03 5.74 -30.03
N ASN A 7 -4.92 6.50 -31.12
CA ASN A 7 -4.03 6.19 -32.24
C ASN A 7 -2.55 6.09 -31.81
N ALA A 8 -2.05 7.02 -31.00
CA ALA A 8 -0.67 6.96 -30.50
C ALA A 8 -0.44 5.77 -29.56
N THR A 9 -1.47 5.37 -28.81
CA THR A 9 -1.45 4.22 -27.90
C THR A 9 -1.42 2.91 -28.67
N GLU A 10 -2.27 2.78 -29.70
CA GLU A 10 -2.32 1.63 -30.60
C GLU A 10 -1.02 1.47 -31.39
N LEU A 11 -0.44 2.58 -31.86
CA LEU A 11 0.85 2.60 -32.55
C LEU A 11 2.04 2.35 -31.62
N GLY A 12 1.85 2.47 -30.30
CA GLY A 12 2.93 2.43 -29.30
C GLY A 12 3.94 3.57 -29.42
N GLN A 13 3.67 4.56 -30.28
CA GLN A 13 4.53 5.69 -30.57
C GLN A 13 3.71 6.87 -31.09
N VAL A 14 4.25 8.08 -30.94
CA VAL A 14 3.64 9.29 -31.50
C VAL A 14 3.71 9.21 -33.03
N PRO A 15 2.60 9.49 -33.76
CA PRO A 15 2.62 9.51 -35.23
C PRO A 15 3.73 10.42 -35.79
N GLU A 16 4.40 9.94 -36.84
CA GLU A 16 5.54 10.63 -37.50
C GLU A 16 5.24 12.08 -37.89
N GLU A 17 3.99 12.37 -38.27
CA GLU A 17 3.51 13.71 -38.62
C GLU A 17 3.59 14.66 -37.42
N ALA A 18 3.08 14.24 -36.26
CA ALA A 18 3.15 15.01 -35.02
C ALA A 18 4.59 15.06 -34.45
N ARG A 19 5.40 14.06 -34.74
CA ARG A 19 6.81 13.99 -34.32
C ARG A 19 7.67 15.03 -35.04
N LYS A 20 7.39 15.30 -36.33
CA LYS A 20 8.09 16.31 -37.14
C LYS A 20 7.77 17.75 -36.73
N GLU A 21 6.62 17.98 -36.10
CA GLU A 21 6.18 19.30 -35.64
C GLU A 21 6.86 19.74 -34.33
N HIS A 22 7.45 18.81 -33.56
CA HIS A 22 7.97 19.10 -32.22
C HIS A 22 9.42 18.64 -32.03
N LYS A 23 10.33 19.61 -31.86
CA LYS A 23 11.78 19.37 -31.67
C LYS A 23 12.11 18.43 -30.49
N GLY A 24 11.34 18.47 -29.40
CA GLY A 24 11.60 17.68 -28.19
C GLY A 24 11.51 16.15 -28.37
N PHE A 25 10.87 15.64 -29.43
CA PHE A 25 10.84 14.21 -29.69
C PHE A 25 12.13 13.67 -30.33
N GLN A 26 12.97 14.53 -30.92
CA GLN A 26 14.23 14.13 -31.54
C GLN A 26 15.33 13.85 -30.50
N GLU A 27 15.27 14.48 -29.32
CA GLU A 27 16.22 14.26 -28.22
C GLU A 27 16.06 12.88 -27.55
N ARG A 28 14.89 12.25 -27.69
CA ARG A 28 14.60 10.94 -27.10
C ARG A 28 15.31 9.78 -27.81
N ASP A 29 15.77 9.99 -29.04
CA ASP A 29 16.47 8.98 -29.85
C ASP A 29 17.95 8.80 -29.46
N LEU A 30 18.50 9.71 -28.65
CA LEU A 30 19.90 9.66 -28.19
C LEU A 30 20.12 8.73 -26.98
N VAL A 31 19.05 8.17 -26.43
CA VAL A 31 19.09 7.34 -25.21
C VAL A 31 19.22 5.87 -25.60
N SER A 32 20.41 5.28 -25.39
CA SER A 32 20.72 3.91 -25.84
C SER A 32 20.01 2.80 -25.05
N SER A 33 19.54 3.08 -23.82
CA SER A 33 18.79 2.10 -23.02
C SER A 33 17.89 2.75 -21.97
N LYS A 34 16.83 2.03 -21.54
CA LYS A 34 15.96 2.42 -20.41
C LYS A 34 16.70 2.61 -19.08
N ARG A 35 17.94 2.13 -18.97
CA ARG A 35 18.79 2.23 -17.77
C ARG A 35 19.82 3.36 -17.86
N ASP A 36 19.93 3.99 -19.02
CA ASP A 36 20.96 4.98 -19.34
C ASP A 36 20.29 6.29 -19.74
N HIS A 37 19.45 6.80 -18.84
CA HIS A 37 18.84 8.12 -18.95
C HIS A 37 19.37 9.01 -17.83
N PRO A 38 19.57 10.32 -18.09
CA PRO A 38 19.88 11.27 -17.03
C PRO A 38 18.71 11.33 -16.05
N THR A 39 18.94 10.90 -14.81
CA THR A 39 17.96 10.99 -13.72
C THR A 39 17.62 12.45 -13.46
N ILE A 40 16.47 12.89 -13.97
CA ILE A 40 15.90 14.20 -13.64
C ILE A 40 15.39 14.09 -12.20
N LEU A 41 16.22 14.53 -11.24
CA LEU A 41 15.74 14.89 -9.91
C LEU A 41 14.86 16.13 -10.07
N GLN A 42 13.57 15.91 -10.35
CA GLN A 42 12.59 16.95 -10.67
C GLN A 42 12.56 18.09 -9.64
N LEU A 43 12.89 17.80 -8.37
CA LEU A 43 12.99 18.82 -7.30
C LEU A 43 14.11 19.85 -7.57
N ARG A 44 15.29 19.39 -8.01
CA ARG A 44 16.48 20.21 -8.27
C ARG A 44 16.36 21.00 -9.59
N VAL A 45 15.72 20.40 -10.59
CA VAL A 45 15.38 21.09 -11.84
C VAL A 45 14.29 22.13 -11.59
N SER A 46 13.27 21.79 -10.81
CA SER A 46 12.19 22.72 -10.46
C SER A 46 12.69 23.95 -9.69
N SER A 47 13.69 23.82 -8.80
CA SER A 47 14.27 24.98 -8.12
C SER A 47 14.95 25.96 -9.06
N GLN A 48 15.48 25.47 -10.18
CA GLN A 48 16.18 26.27 -11.18
C GLN A 48 15.22 26.91 -12.18
N ILE A 49 14.10 26.25 -12.52
CA ILE A 49 13.14 26.77 -13.51
C ILE A 49 12.16 27.77 -12.89
N SER A 50 11.46 27.38 -11.83
CA SER A 50 10.34 28.15 -11.27
C SER A 50 10.52 28.47 -9.80
N ASN A 51 11.38 27.74 -9.10
CA ASN A 51 11.64 27.86 -7.68
C ASN A 51 10.37 27.89 -6.80
N GLY A 52 9.34 27.16 -7.21
CA GLY A 52 8.05 27.16 -6.50
C GLY A 52 8.19 26.68 -5.05
N LEU A 53 7.69 27.47 -4.09
CA LEU A 53 7.86 27.24 -2.64
C LEU A 53 7.09 26.01 -2.11
N VAL A 54 6.02 25.63 -2.82
CA VAL A 54 5.18 24.48 -2.50
C VAL A 54 5.24 23.49 -3.66
N ILE A 55 5.36 22.20 -3.34
CA ILE A 55 5.51 21.11 -4.31
C ILE A 55 4.41 20.10 -4.07
N LEU A 56 3.62 19.81 -5.09
CA LEU A 56 2.60 18.75 -5.08
C LEU A 56 3.21 17.46 -5.63
N THR A 57 3.11 16.37 -4.87
CA THR A 57 3.37 15.02 -5.38
C THR A 57 2.04 14.37 -5.79
N VAL A 58 1.97 13.88 -7.02
CA VAL A 58 0.78 13.22 -7.56
C VAL A 58 1.18 12.08 -8.50
N ASP A 59 0.58 10.92 -8.29
CA ASP A 59 0.74 9.74 -9.14
C ASP A 59 -0.11 9.83 -10.41
N CYS A 60 0.25 9.06 -11.43
CA CYS A 60 -0.40 9.09 -12.75
C CYS A 60 -1.84 8.53 -12.76
N ASP A 61 -2.23 7.78 -11.74
CA ASP A 61 -3.58 7.26 -11.53
C ASP A 61 -4.41 8.11 -10.56
N MET A 62 -3.90 9.28 -10.16
CA MET A 62 -4.57 10.21 -9.26
C MET A 62 -4.86 11.54 -9.97
N TYR A 63 -5.99 12.14 -9.62
CA TYR A 63 -6.36 13.48 -10.08
C TYR A 63 -7.02 14.27 -8.96
N SER A 64 -6.94 15.60 -9.04
CA SER A 64 -7.66 16.46 -8.08
C SER A 64 -9.14 16.45 -8.40
N ASN A 65 -9.97 16.09 -7.41
CA ASN A 65 -11.43 16.11 -7.52
C ASN A 65 -12.05 17.48 -7.19
N ASN A 66 -11.27 18.39 -6.60
CA ASN A 66 -11.68 19.74 -6.24
C ASN A 66 -10.66 20.75 -6.79
N SER A 67 -11.13 21.83 -7.42
CA SER A 67 -10.27 22.93 -7.89
C SER A 67 -9.75 23.80 -6.74
N GLU A 68 -10.44 23.80 -5.60
CA GLU A 68 -10.07 24.58 -4.42
C GLU A 68 -9.00 23.89 -3.56
N SER A 69 -8.60 22.65 -3.86
CA SER A 69 -7.62 21.90 -3.05
C SER A 69 -6.32 22.67 -2.79
N LEU A 70 -5.83 23.42 -3.80
CA LEU A 70 -4.65 24.26 -3.64
C LEU A 70 -4.91 25.44 -2.69
N ARG A 71 -6.10 26.05 -2.77
CA ARG A 71 -6.49 27.16 -1.90
C ARG A 71 -6.61 26.70 -0.45
N ASP A 72 -7.23 25.53 -0.24
CA ASP A 72 -7.37 24.93 1.09
C ASP A 72 -6.00 24.65 1.73
N VAL A 73 -5.04 24.14 0.94
CA VAL A 73 -3.64 23.97 1.39
C VAL A 73 -3.00 25.29 1.78
N MET A 74 -3.20 26.33 0.98
CA MET A 74 -2.63 27.64 1.27
C MET A 74 -3.20 28.22 2.56
N CYS A 75 -4.45 27.95 2.93
CA CYS A 75 -5.00 28.33 4.24
C CYS A 75 -4.17 27.74 5.40
N PHE A 76 -3.73 26.47 5.30
CA PHE A 76 -2.88 25.87 6.33
C PHE A 76 -1.44 26.40 6.29
N LEU A 77 -0.84 26.49 5.10
CA LEU A 77 0.57 26.90 4.96
C LEU A 77 0.79 28.40 5.19
N MET A 78 -0.21 29.24 4.96
CA MET A 78 -0.12 30.69 5.17
C MET A 78 -0.67 31.14 6.52
N ASP A 79 -1.14 30.21 7.36
CA ASP A 79 -1.58 30.53 8.73
C ASP A 79 -0.43 31.16 9.53
N GLU A 80 -0.69 32.34 10.11
CA GLU A 80 0.35 33.15 10.77
C GLU A 80 0.87 32.50 12.06
N GLU A 81 0.05 31.70 12.75
CA GLU A 81 0.41 31.10 14.04
C GLU A 81 0.98 29.69 13.91
N LYS A 82 0.38 28.87 13.04
CA LYS A 82 0.66 27.43 12.90
C LYS A 82 1.32 27.08 11.59
N GLY A 83 1.18 27.90 10.54
CA GLY A 83 1.66 27.57 9.20
C GLY A 83 3.15 27.23 9.17
N GLN A 84 3.98 27.95 9.93
CA GLN A 84 5.42 27.70 10.03
C GLN A 84 5.79 26.33 10.61
N LYS A 85 4.87 25.69 11.36
CA LYS A 85 5.06 24.36 11.95
C LYS A 85 4.60 23.24 11.02
N ILE A 86 3.97 23.58 9.89
CA ILE A 86 3.41 22.61 8.95
C ILE A 86 4.43 22.36 7.83
N ALA A 87 4.94 21.13 7.80
CA ALA A 87 5.95 20.70 6.84
C ALA A 87 5.32 20.28 5.49
N PHE A 88 4.15 19.65 5.55
CA PHE A 88 3.35 19.26 4.41
C PHE A 88 1.87 19.14 4.78
N VAL A 89 0.99 19.14 3.78
CA VAL A 89 -0.45 18.87 3.91
C VAL A 89 -0.78 17.64 3.06
N GLN A 90 -1.18 16.55 3.70
CA GLN A 90 -1.54 15.29 3.05
C GLN A 90 -3.06 15.20 2.88
N PHE A 91 -3.53 15.02 1.65
CA PHE A 91 -4.93 14.71 1.39
C PHE A 91 -5.20 13.20 1.52
N PRO A 92 -6.40 12.81 1.97
CA PRO A 92 -6.83 11.42 1.91
C PRO A 92 -6.94 10.95 0.45
N GLN A 93 -6.46 9.74 0.18
CA GLN A 93 -6.64 9.09 -1.13
C GLN A 93 -7.99 8.39 -1.17
N ASN A 94 -8.83 8.80 -2.11
CA ASN A 94 -10.12 8.16 -2.38
C ASN A 94 -10.05 7.46 -3.74
N PHE A 95 -10.39 6.18 -3.76
CA PHE A 95 -10.43 5.40 -4.99
C PHE A 95 -11.86 5.30 -5.52
N ASP A 96 -12.00 5.44 -6.83
CA ASP A 96 -13.27 5.23 -7.52
C ASP A 96 -13.58 3.73 -7.65
N ASN A 97 -14.87 3.41 -7.84
CA ASN A 97 -15.38 2.06 -8.07
C ASN A 97 -15.25 1.07 -6.89
N ILE A 98 -15.08 1.54 -5.66
CA ILE A 98 -15.11 0.66 -4.48
C ILE A 98 -16.53 0.08 -4.29
N THR A 99 -16.60 -1.23 -4.08
CA THR A 99 -17.86 -1.93 -3.80
C THR A 99 -18.36 -1.65 -2.38
N LYS A 100 -19.67 -1.82 -2.15
CA LYS A 100 -20.32 -1.45 -0.88
C LYS A 100 -19.63 -2.06 0.35
N ASN A 101 -19.25 -3.34 0.28
CA ASN A 101 -18.62 -4.04 1.40
C ASN A 101 -17.10 -4.17 1.24
N ASP A 102 -16.50 -3.53 0.22
CA ASP A 102 -15.07 -3.51 -0.07
C ASP A 102 -14.32 -4.82 0.25
N VAL A 103 -14.57 -5.85 -0.55
CA VAL A 103 -14.05 -7.20 -0.27
C VAL A 103 -12.52 -7.29 -0.17
N TYR A 104 -11.79 -6.31 -0.72
CA TYR A 104 -10.33 -6.27 -0.67
C TYR A 104 -9.74 -5.25 0.31
N SER A 105 -10.60 -4.52 1.04
CA SER A 105 -10.20 -3.44 1.95
C SER A 105 -9.19 -2.49 1.31
N ASN A 106 -9.63 -1.86 0.22
CA ASN A 106 -8.88 -0.86 -0.53
C ASN A 106 -9.16 0.57 -0.03
N SER A 107 -10.24 0.78 0.74
CA SER A 107 -10.56 2.09 1.30
C SER A 107 -9.66 2.46 2.50
N LEU A 108 -9.18 3.71 2.53
CA LEU A 108 -8.29 4.23 3.59
C LEU A 108 -9.03 5.18 4.55
N LYS A 109 -10.23 4.81 5.01
CA LYS A 109 -11.17 5.73 5.69
C LYS A 109 -10.78 6.13 7.12
N VAL A 110 -10.10 5.25 7.88
CA VAL A 110 -9.98 5.41 9.36
C VAL A 110 -8.63 5.98 9.79
N GLU A 111 -7.54 5.74 9.06
CA GLU A 111 -6.17 6.00 9.55
C GLU A 111 -5.77 7.48 9.59
N PHE A 112 -6.30 8.34 8.70
CA PHE A 112 -5.82 9.72 8.55
C PHE A 112 -6.28 10.69 9.64
N PRO A 113 -7.58 10.75 10.01
CA PRO A 113 -8.04 11.72 11.01
C PRO A 113 -7.46 11.48 12.41
N GLY A 114 -7.17 10.22 12.76
CA GLY A 114 -6.63 9.86 14.08
C GLY A 114 -5.17 10.31 14.30
N LEU A 115 -4.38 10.43 13.23
CA LEU A 115 -2.97 10.83 13.31
C LEU A 115 -2.77 12.35 13.35
N ASP A 116 -3.78 13.13 12.97
CA ASP A 116 -3.69 14.59 12.95
C ASP A 116 -3.47 15.20 14.35
N ALA A 117 -3.99 14.54 15.39
CA ALA A 117 -3.78 14.92 16.78
C ALA A 117 -2.37 14.58 17.33
N ASN A 118 -1.56 13.80 16.60
CA ASN A 118 -0.24 13.32 17.04
C ASN A 118 0.87 13.67 16.03
N GLY A 119 0.91 14.94 15.60
CA GLY A 119 1.96 15.45 14.71
C GLY A 119 1.67 15.32 13.21
N GLY A 120 0.47 14.86 12.84
CA GLY A 120 0.02 14.79 11.46
C GLY A 120 0.11 13.40 10.84
N PRO A 121 -0.60 13.15 9.73
CA PRO A 121 -0.53 11.89 9.00
C PRO A 121 0.84 11.67 8.34
N ALA A 122 1.21 10.40 8.15
CA ALA A 122 2.41 10.04 7.40
C ALA A 122 2.24 10.37 5.90
N TYR A 123 3.36 10.64 5.22
CA TYR A 123 3.39 10.76 3.77
C TYR A 123 3.20 9.38 3.11
N ILE A 124 2.23 9.29 2.21
CA ILE A 124 1.79 8.03 1.58
C ILE A 124 2.04 7.95 0.07
N GLY A 125 2.84 8.87 -0.48
CA GLY A 125 3.33 8.80 -1.87
C GLY A 125 2.65 9.73 -2.88
N THR A 126 1.39 10.10 -2.68
CA THR A 126 0.62 10.95 -3.61
C THR A 126 -0.41 11.81 -2.89
N GLY A 127 -0.85 12.91 -3.51
CA GLY A 127 -1.83 13.84 -2.97
C GLY A 127 -1.29 14.69 -1.82
N CYS A 128 0.02 14.98 -1.82
CA CYS A 128 0.67 15.70 -0.73
C CYS A 128 1.33 16.99 -1.20
N PHE A 129 1.05 18.08 -0.50
CA PHE A 129 1.68 19.38 -0.73
C PHE A 129 2.80 19.60 0.28
N HIS A 130 4.03 19.59 -0.19
CA HIS A 130 5.22 19.80 0.63
C HIS A 130 5.74 21.23 0.53
N ARG A 131 6.27 21.76 1.63
CA ARG A 131 7.19 22.90 1.54
C ARG A 131 8.51 22.45 0.93
N ARG A 132 9.00 23.18 -0.06
CA ARG A 132 10.31 22.92 -0.68
C ARG A 132 11.42 22.87 0.37
N ASP A 133 11.46 23.84 1.26
CA ASP A 133 12.43 23.95 2.34
C ASP A 133 12.49 22.70 3.24
N THR A 134 11.33 22.08 3.51
CA THR A 134 11.25 20.84 4.30
C THR A 134 11.87 19.68 3.51
N LEU A 135 11.56 19.54 2.23
CA LEU A 135 12.15 18.50 1.37
C LEU A 135 13.67 18.68 1.20
N CYS A 136 14.17 19.90 1.33
CA CYS A 136 15.59 20.23 1.30
C CYS A 136 16.29 20.10 2.68
N GLY A 137 15.60 19.58 3.71
CA GLY A 137 16.21 19.28 5.01
C GLY A 137 16.40 20.50 5.94
N LYS A 138 15.74 21.62 5.65
CA LYS A 138 15.83 22.83 6.50
C LYS A 138 15.18 22.58 7.85
N LYS A 139 15.94 22.74 8.94
CA LYS A 139 15.44 22.63 10.31
C LYS A 139 14.79 23.95 10.75
N TYR A 140 13.52 23.89 11.14
CA TYR A 140 12.78 25.06 11.62
C TYR A 140 13.30 25.54 12.99
N LYS A 141 13.49 26.85 13.14
CA LYS A 141 13.69 27.52 14.44
C LYS A 141 12.37 28.19 14.84
N ASN A 142 12.06 28.19 16.14
CA ASN A 142 10.78 28.70 16.66
C ASN A 142 10.49 30.18 16.31
N ASP A 143 11.52 30.98 16.03
CA ASP A 143 11.40 32.42 15.75
C ASP A 143 11.45 32.78 14.26
N TYR A 144 11.35 31.79 13.35
CA TYR A 144 11.47 32.02 11.91
C TYR A 144 10.13 32.41 11.29
N GLN A 145 10.01 33.67 10.87
CA GLN A 145 8.93 34.14 10.01
C GLN A 145 9.37 34.13 8.55
N ILE A 146 8.66 33.38 7.71
CA ILE A 146 8.83 33.46 6.25
C ILE A 146 8.11 34.71 5.76
N ASP A 147 8.86 35.66 5.22
CA ASP A 147 8.30 36.77 4.47
C ASP A 147 8.06 36.33 3.02
N TRP A 148 6.82 35.96 2.72
CA TRP A 148 6.37 35.57 1.38
C TRP A 148 6.61 36.65 0.32
N ARG A 149 6.81 37.92 0.69
CA ARG A 149 7.11 39.02 -0.24
C ARG A 149 8.59 39.05 -0.63
N THR A 150 9.50 38.88 0.33
CA THR A 150 10.96 38.96 0.10
C THR A 150 11.52 37.73 -0.65
N GLU A 151 10.89 36.56 -0.52
CA GLU A 151 11.33 35.34 -1.24
C GLU A 151 11.01 35.39 -2.75
N ASN A 152 10.04 36.22 -3.16
CA ASN A 152 9.62 36.38 -4.56
C ASN A 152 10.62 37.20 -5.41
N ASP A 153 11.51 37.95 -4.75
CA ASP A 153 12.47 38.87 -5.37
C ASP A 153 13.82 38.23 -5.78
N ARG A 154 14.05 36.95 -5.47
CA ARG A 154 15.28 36.22 -5.87
C ARG A 154 15.25 35.64 -7.29
N ARG A 155 14.48 36.22 -8.22
CA ARG A 155 14.49 35.78 -9.62
C ARG A 155 15.74 36.30 -10.32
N VAL A 156 16.80 35.50 -10.32
CA VAL A 156 17.95 35.74 -11.20
C VAL A 156 17.58 35.19 -12.58
N GLU A 157 17.42 36.06 -13.58
CA GLU A 157 17.23 35.65 -14.97
C GLU A 157 18.57 35.16 -15.56
N GLU A 158 18.77 33.85 -15.60
CA GLU A 158 19.93 33.23 -16.27
C GLU A 158 19.54 32.53 -17.58
N SER A 159 20.49 32.43 -18.51
CA SER A 159 20.31 31.81 -19.83
C SER A 159 20.01 30.30 -19.71
N THR A 160 19.04 29.81 -20.50
CA THR A 160 18.56 28.42 -20.48
C THR A 160 19.65 27.37 -20.71
N THR A 161 20.73 27.72 -21.40
CA THR A 161 21.88 26.83 -21.67
C THR A 161 22.78 26.62 -20.44
N VAL A 162 22.91 27.64 -19.57
CA VAL A 162 23.70 27.58 -18.33
C VAL A 162 22.93 26.82 -17.23
N LEU A 163 21.59 26.94 -17.26
CA LEU A 163 20.68 26.20 -16.39
C LEU A 163 20.77 24.69 -16.61
N GLU A 164 20.85 24.26 -17.87
CA GLU A 164 20.93 22.84 -18.26
C GLU A 164 22.26 22.19 -17.81
N GLU A 165 23.37 22.92 -17.92
CA GLU A 165 24.70 22.44 -17.52
C GLU A 165 24.83 22.35 -15.99
N THR A 166 24.27 23.32 -15.26
CA THR A 166 24.25 23.33 -13.79
C THR A 166 23.35 22.24 -13.21
N CYS A 167 22.23 21.90 -13.89
CA CYS A 167 21.34 20.81 -13.50
C CYS A 167 21.98 19.42 -13.58
N LYS A 168 22.96 19.20 -14.47
CA LYS A 168 23.67 17.92 -14.62
C LYS A 168 24.58 17.60 -13.42
N THR A 169 25.15 18.62 -12.78
CA THR A 169 26.06 18.48 -11.63
C THR A 169 25.35 18.14 -10.33
N LEU A 170 24.09 18.56 -10.18
CA LEU A 170 23.27 18.30 -9.00
C LEU A 170 22.65 16.88 -8.99
N ALA A 171 22.88 16.04 -10.00
CA ALA A 171 22.28 14.70 -10.11
C ALA A 171 23.16 13.56 -9.55
N SER A 172 24.24 13.85 -8.82
CA SER A 172 25.17 12.83 -8.30
C SER A 172 24.67 12.12 -7.03
N CYS A 173 24.89 10.80 -6.98
CA CYS A 173 24.30 9.85 -6.02
C CYS A 173 25.12 9.62 -4.73
N SER A 174 25.60 10.68 -4.07
CA SER A 174 26.39 10.52 -2.84
C SER A 174 25.91 11.48 -1.76
N TYR A 175 24.86 11.10 -1.02
CA TYR A 175 24.45 11.84 0.17
C TYR A 175 23.73 10.97 1.21
N GLU A 176 24.49 10.64 2.27
CA GLU A 176 24.11 10.31 3.66
C GLU A 176 23.65 8.88 4.02
N GLU A 177 24.61 8.12 4.59
CA GLU A 177 24.40 7.00 5.51
C GLU A 177 24.74 7.44 6.95
N ASN A 178 23.90 7.03 7.92
CA ASN A 178 24.20 6.57 9.30
C ASN A 178 23.13 6.99 10.33
N THR A 179 22.33 6.05 10.85
CA THR A 179 22.01 5.85 12.29
C THR A 179 21.28 4.52 12.54
N GLU A 180 21.42 3.94 13.75
CA GLU A 180 20.84 2.65 14.17
C GLU A 180 20.00 2.78 15.47
N TRP A 181 18.87 2.06 15.60
CA TRP A 181 18.12 1.90 16.87
C TRP A 181 17.20 0.65 16.96
N GLY A 182 17.25 -0.09 18.09
CA GLY A 182 16.14 -0.88 18.68
C GLY A 182 16.32 -2.40 18.92
N LYS A 183 16.18 -2.89 20.17
CA LYS A 183 16.08 -4.33 20.57
C LYS A 183 14.85 -4.61 21.46
N GLU A 184 14.33 -5.83 21.33
CA GLU A 184 13.07 -6.41 21.82
C GLU A 184 12.93 -6.63 23.35
N VAL A 185 11.68 -6.75 23.80
CA VAL A 185 11.28 -7.15 25.16
C VAL A 185 10.31 -8.34 25.08
N SER A 186 10.47 -9.36 25.93
CA SER A 186 9.47 -10.43 26.14
C SER A 186 9.29 -10.75 27.63
N SER A 187 8.02 -10.78 28.09
CA SER A 187 7.56 -11.33 29.39
C SER A 187 6.01 -11.36 29.44
N PRO A 188 5.30 -11.84 30.48
CA PRO A 188 4.29 -12.91 30.40
C PRO A 188 2.87 -12.36 30.63
N TRP A 189 2.14 -12.00 29.57
CA TRP A 189 0.98 -11.10 29.67
C TRP A 189 -0.37 -11.63 29.11
N VAL A 190 -0.68 -12.93 29.26
CA VAL A 190 -1.88 -13.52 28.59
C VAL A 190 -3.21 -12.82 28.93
N LEU A 191 -3.41 -12.33 30.16
CA LEU A 191 -4.66 -11.63 30.54
C LEU A 191 -4.75 -10.20 29.97
N PRO A 192 -3.71 -9.36 30.07
CA PRO A 192 -3.70 -8.10 29.32
C PRO A 192 -3.74 -8.28 27.82
N PHE A 193 -3.19 -9.37 27.26
CA PHE A 193 -3.34 -9.65 25.83
C PHE A 193 -4.79 -9.87 25.43
N LEU A 194 -5.58 -10.65 26.19
CA LEU A 194 -7.00 -10.83 25.88
C LEU A 194 -7.79 -9.52 25.99
N TYR A 195 -7.51 -8.70 27.01
CA TYR A 195 -8.12 -7.36 27.15
C TYR A 195 -7.73 -6.44 25.98
N VAL A 196 -6.44 -6.36 25.65
CA VAL A 196 -5.93 -5.53 24.56
C VAL A 196 -6.49 -6.00 23.22
N ILE A 197 -6.60 -7.30 23.00
CA ILE A 197 -7.20 -7.88 21.79
C ILE A 197 -8.69 -7.47 21.70
N ALA A 198 -9.47 -7.71 22.76
CA ALA A 198 -10.89 -7.38 22.76
C ALA A 198 -11.14 -5.88 22.60
N ALA A 199 -10.38 -5.05 23.34
CA ALA A 199 -10.42 -3.60 23.24
C ALA A 199 -10.01 -3.12 21.85
N LYS A 200 -8.94 -3.66 21.27
CA LYS A 200 -8.47 -3.30 19.91
C LYS A 200 -9.56 -3.57 18.87
N TYR A 201 -10.17 -4.76 18.89
CA TYR A 201 -11.18 -5.11 17.89
C TYR A 201 -12.50 -4.38 18.12
N GLY A 202 -12.91 -4.19 19.39
CA GLY A 202 -14.12 -3.44 19.72
C GLY A 202 -14.01 -1.96 19.36
N TYR A 203 -12.87 -1.34 19.69
CA TYR A 203 -12.58 0.05 19.33
C TYR A 203 -12.45 0.23 17.82
N SER A 204 -11.71 -0.66 17.15
CA SER A 204 -11.59 -0.67 15.68
C SER A 204 -12.94 -0.78 14.99
N LEU A 205 -13.85 -1.64 15.48
CA LEU A 205 -15.21 -1.73 14.94
C LEU A 205 -16.00 -0.43 15.19
N GLY A 206 -15.87 0.15 16.38
CA GLY A 206 -16.50 1.43 16.72
C GLY A 206 -16.08 2.56 15.78
N GLU A 207 -14.78 2.70 15.53
CA GLU A 207 -14.24 3.69 14.58
C GLU A 207 -14.73 3.44 13.15
N PHE A 208 -14.79 2.18 12.73
CA PHE A 208 -15.25 1.82 11.40
C PHE A 208 -16.72 2.21 11.17
N LEU A 209 -17.57 1.98 12.18
CA LEU A 209 -18.98 2.37 12.15
C LEU A 209 -19.14 3.90 12.24
N TRP A 210 -18.32 4.58 13.05
CA TRP A 210 -18.34 6.05 13.16
C TRP A 210 -17.95 6.74 11.84
N SER A 211 -16.99 6.17 11.12
CA SER A 211 -16.56 6.63 9.79
C SER A 211 -17.51 6.25 8.65
N GLY A 212 -18.73 5.80 8.97
CA GLY A 212 -19.76 5.44 7.99
C GLY A 212 -19.56 4.09 7.28
N GLY A 213 -18.68 3.24 7.80
CA GLY A 213 -18.47 1.88 7.30
C GLY A 213 -19.50 0.88 7.85
N THR A 214 -19.51 -0.33 7.28
CA THR A 214 -20.41 -1.42 7.72
C THR A 214 -19.67 -2.52 8.48
N PHE A 215 -20.39 -3.34 9.27
CA PHE A 215 -19.79 -4.50 9.92
C PHE A 215 -19.16 -5.48 8.91
N GLN A 216 -19.80 -5.66 7.75
CA GLN A 216 -19.29 -6.55 6.70
C GLN A 216 -18.00 -6.02 6.06
N GLU A 217 -17.91 -4.70 5.89
CA GLU A 217 -16.70 -4.02 5.42
C GLU A 217 -15.56 -4.16 6.46
N TRP A 218 -15.83 -3.93 7.74
CA TRP A 218 -14.86 -4.18 8.83
C TRP A 218 -14.40 -5.63 8.89
N TRP A 219 -15.32 -6.59 8.69
CA TRP A 219 -15.00 -8.02 8.65
C TRP A 219 -14.09 -8.37 7.47
N ASN A 220 -14.34 -7.77 6.30
CA ASN A 220 -13.50 -7.93 5.11
C ASN A 220 -12.11 -7.29 5.34
N ASP A 221 -12.04 -6.16 6.04
CA ASP A 221 -10.78 -5.55 6.47
C ASP A 221 -9.95 -6.49 7.37
N GLN A 222 -10.56 -7.08 8.41
CA GLN A 222 -9.85 -8.03 9.27
C GLN A 222 -9.38 -9.27 8.49
N ARG A 223 -10.15 -9.72 7.49
CA ARG A 223 -9.73 -10.80 6.58
C ARG A 223 -8.50 -10.41 5.77
N MET A 224 -8.53 -9.24 5.12
CA MET A 224 -7.42 -8.78 4.29
C MET A 224 -6.17 -8.48 5.11
N TRP A 225 -6.32 -7.98 6.34
CA TRP A 225 -5.25 -7.85 7.30
C TRP A 225 -4.57 -9.20 7.58
N LEU A 226 -5.35 -10.26 7.85
CA LEU A 226 -4.81 -11.61 8.05
C LEU A 226 -4.07 -12.11 6.79
N TYR A 227 -4.63 -11.86 5.61
CA TYR A 227 -4.05 -12.34 4.35
C TYR A 227 -2.72 -11.64 4.04
N LYS A 228 -2.68 -10.31 4.19
CA LYS A 228 -1.46 -9.51 3.98
C LYS A 228 -0.35 -9.97 4.94
N ARG A 229 -0.67 -10.18 6.23
CA ARG A 229 0.31 -10.60 7.24
C ARG A 229 0.88 -12.00 7.01
N THR A 230 0.04 -12.96 6.62
CA THR A 230 0.48 -14.35 6.40
C THR A 230 1.17 -14.56 5.07
N THR A 231 1.02 -13.63 4.11
CA THR A 231 1.63 -13.74 2.79
C THR A 231 2.59 -12.60 2.50
N SER A 232 2.10 -11.46 2.01
CA SER A 232 2.90 -10.35 1.48
C SER A 232 3.96 -9.84 2.47
N TYR A 233 3.66 -9.78 3.77
CA TYR A 233 4.62 -9.31 4.76
C TYR A 233 5.73 -10.32 5.01
N VAL A 234 5.41 -11.62 5.02
CA VAL A 234 6.43 -12.68 5.12
C VAL A 234 7.33 -12.64 3.89
N PHE A 235 6.75 -12.53 2.69
CA PHE A 235 7.54 -12.37 1.47
C PHE A 235 8.43 -11.13 1.51
N GLY A 236 7.86 -9.95 1.82
CA GLY A 236 8.64 -8.70 1.91
C GLY A 236 9.74 -8.75 2.98
N PHE A 237 9.47 -9.37 4.13
CA PHE A 237 10.47 -9.56 5.19
C PHE A 237 11.60 -10.50 4.74
N THR A 238 11.25 -11.65 4.16
CA THR A 238 12.25 -12.61 3.66
C THR A 238 13.07 -12.02 2.53
N GLU A 239 12.46 -11.31 1.59
CA GLU A 239 13.16 -10.61 0.50
C GLU A 239 14.09 -9.53 1.05
N THR A 240 13.66 -8.78 2.06
CA THR A 240 14.51 -7.78 2.73
C THR A 240 15.72 -8.42 3.40
N ILE A 241 15.54 -9.55 4.11
CA ILE A 241 16.67 -10.30 4.70
C ILE A 241 17.61 -10.81 3.62
N LEU A 242 17.08 -11.44 2.57
CA LEU A 242 17.89 -11.96 1.47
C LEU A 242 18.67 -10.84 0.76
N LYS A 243 18.08 -9.64 0.69
CA LYS A 243 18.75 -8.44 0.19
C LYS A 243 19.87 -7.98 1.13
N LEU A 244 19.64 -7.91 2.44
CA LEU A 244 20.68 -7.57 3.42
C LEU A 244 21.86 -8.54 3.37
N LEU A 245 21.60 -9.81 3.06
CA LEU A 245 22.62 -10.85 2.88
C LEU A 245 23.24 -10.87 1.46
N GLY A 246 22.77 -10.03 0.53
CA GLY A 246 23.34 -9.91 -0.82
C GLY A 246 22.89 -10.97 -1.84
N PHE A 247 21.89 -11.80 -1.52
CA PHE A 247 21.46 -12.91 -2.39
C PHE A 247 20.51 -12.48 -3.52
N VAL A 248 19.84 -11.33 -3.42
CA VAL A 248 18.79 -10.89 -4.36
C VAL A 248 19.06 -9.46 -4.85
N LYS A 249 18.97 -9.26 -6.17
CA LYS A 249 18.94 -7.91 -6.78
C LYS A 249 17.49 -7.46 -6.97
N LEU A 250 17.23 -6.18 -6.69
CA LEU A 250 15.91 -5.56 -6.82
C LEU A 250 15.39 -5.68 -8.26
N GLY A 251 14.31 -6.45 -8.43
CA GLY A 251 13.55 -6.52 -9.66
C GLY A 251 12.12 -6.10 -9.35
N PHE A 252 11.70 -4.94 -9.85
CA PHE A 252 10.29 -4.57 -9.80
C PHE A 252 9.52 -5.39 -10.83
N VAL A 253 8.72 -6.35 -10.37
CA VAL A 253 7.80 -7.06 -11.25
C VAL A 253 6.64 -6.11 -11.54
N VAL A 254 6.65 -5.50 -12.73
CA VAL A 254 5.53 -4.68 -13.20
C VAL A 254 4.33 -5.59 -13.37
N THR A 255 3.32 -5.41 -12.54
CA THR A 255 2.02 -6.06 -12.70
C THR A 255 1.12 -5.16 -13.54
N SER A 256 0.40 -5.74 -14.48
CA SER A 256 -0.60 -5.00 -15.26
C SER A 256 -1.77 -4.63 -14.35
N LYS A 257 -2.10 -3.34 -14.26
CA LYS A 257 -3.30 -2.86 -13.54
C LYS A 257 -4.60 -3.06 -14.33
N VAL A 258 -4.52 -3.55 -15.57
CA VAL A 258 -5.70 -3.79 -16.43
C VAL A 258 -6.36 -5.11 -16.01
N ALA A 259 -7.64 -5.04 -15.67
CA ALA A 259 -8.45 -6.21 -15.34
C ALA A 259 -9.44 -6.51 -16.46
N ASP A 260 -9.58 -7.79 -16.81
CA ASP A 260 -10.59 -8.25 -17.77
C ASP A 260 -12.01 -7.93 -17.26
N GLU A 261 -12.96 -7.70 -18.19
CA GLU A 261 -14.36 -7.40 -17.85
C GLU A 261 -14.99 -8.47 -16.93
N ASP A 262 -14.66 -9.74 -17.18
CA ASP A 262 -15.08 -10.88 -16.38
C ASP A 262 -14.63 -10.75 -14.91
N VAL A 263 -13.42 -10.22 -14.67
CA VAL A 263 -12.85 -9.99 -13.33
C VAL A 263 -13.58 -8.82 -12.66
N SER A 264 -13.80 -7.73 -13.40
CA SER A 264 -14.55 -6.56 -12.92
C SER A 264 -16.00 -6.91 -12.53
N LEU A 265 -16.68 -7.74 -13.32
CA LEU A 265 -18.03 -8.25 -13.02
C LEU A 265 -18.07 -9.07 -11.74
N ARG A 266 -17.05 -9.90 -11.48
CA ARG A 266 -16.94 -10.65 -10.22
C ARG A 266 -16.66 -9.74 -9.04
N TYR A 267 -15.80 -8.75 -9.22
CA TYR A 267 -15.52 -7.74 -8.21
C TYR A 267 -16.80 -6.99 -7.82
N LYS A 268 -17.60 -6.52 -8.79
CA LYS A 268 -18.90 -5.87 -8.53
C LYS A 268 -19.91 -6.76 -7.78
N LYS A 269 -19.79 -8.08 -7.92
CA LYS A 269 -20.58 -9.08 -7.19
C LYS A 269 -20.00 -9.41 -5.80
N GLU A 270 -18.96 -8.71 -5.38
CA GLU A 270 -18.25 -8.92 -4.10
C GLU A 270 -17.69 -10.33 -3.97
N VAL A 271 -17.20 -10.87 -5.09
CA VAL A 271 -16.60 -12.20 -5.15
C VAL A 271 -15.09 -12.06 -5.34
N MET A 272 -14.33 -12.61 -4.39
CA MET A 272 -12.86 -12.62 -4.43
C MET A 272 -12.32 -13.39 -5.64
N GLU A 273 -11.15 -12.99 -6.13
CA GLU A 273 -10.49 -13.56 -7.29
C GLU A 273 -9.30 -14.42 -6.83
N PHE A 274 -9.33 -15.71 -7.16
CA PHE A 274 -8.28 -16.66 -6.80
C PHE A 274 -7.64 -17.34 -8.03
N GLY A 275 -8.03 -16.97 -9.25
CA GLY A 275 -7.66 -17.67 -10.48
C GLY A 275 -6.19 -17.58 -10.87
N ALA A 276 -5.46 -16.58 -10.36
CA ALA A 276 -4.05 -16.41 -10.67
C ALA A 276 -3.19 -17.42 -9.88
N PRO A 277 -2.31 -18.20 -10.53
CA PRO A 277 -1.36 -19.04 -9.80
C PRO A 277 -0.37 -18.15 -9.05
N SER A 278 -0.43 -18.17 -7.72
CA SER A 278 0.44 -17.37 -6.85
C SER A 278 0.88 -18.18 -5.63
N PRO A 279 2.18 -18.15 -5.25
CA PRO A 279 2.66 -18.73 -4.00
C PRO A 279 1.91 -18.22 -2.77
N MET A 280 1.43 -16.98 -2.80
CA MET A 280 0.64 -16.40 -1.71
C MET A 280 -0.67 -17.16 -1.50
N PHE A 281 -1.36 -17.56 -2.58
CA PHE A 281 -2.56 -18.38 -2.49
C PHE A 281 -2.25 -19.79 -2.01
N SER A 282 -1.09 -20.36 -2.36
CA SER A 282 -0.65 -21.64 -1.82
C SER A 282 -0.49 -21.60 -0.29
N ILE A 283 0.11 -20.54 0.24
CA ILE A 283 0.25 -20.34 1.70
C ILE A 283 -1.13 -20.19 2.35
N LEU A 284 -1.99 -19.32 1.83
CA LEU A 284 -3.34 -19.10 2.38
C LEU A 284 -4.18 -20.37 2.34
N ALA A 285 -4.18 -21.09 1.22
CA ALA A 285 -4.89 -22.34 1.07
C ALA A 285 -4.40 -23.37 2.09
N THR A 286 -3.08 -23.56 2.20
CA THR A 286 -2.49 -24.52 3.13
C THR A 286 -2.82 -24.18 4.58
N LEU A 287 -2.63 -22.93 5.00
CA LEU A 287 -2.96 -22.48 6.35
C LEU A 287 -4.46 -22.62 6.66
N SER A 288 -5.33 -22.27 5.70
CA SER A 288 -6.77 -22.41 5.87
C SER A 288 -7.19 -23.87 6.04
N LEU A 289 -6.59 -24.79 5.27
CA LEU A 289 -6.87 -26.22 5.37
C LEU A 289 -6.31 -26.83 6.65
N VAL A 290 -5.11 -26.42 7.07
CA VAL A 290 -4.53 -26.88 8.33
C VAL A 290 -5.43 -26.48 9.50
N ASN A 291 -5.88 -25.22 9.56
CA ASN A 291 -6.80 -24.76 10.59
C ASN A 291 -8.16 -25.47 10.52
N LEU A 292 -8.70 -25.71 9.32
CA LEU A 292 -9.96 -26.43 9.16
C LEU A 292 -9.88 -27.86 9.71
N LEU A 293 -8.84 -28.60 9.34
CA LEU A 293 -8.62 -29.97 9.82
C LEU A 293 -8.36 -30.00 11.33
N SER A 294 -7.61 -29.03 11.85
CA SER A 294 -7.34 -28.89 13.29
C SER A 294 -8.63 -28.62 14.07
N PHE A 295 -9.49 -27.74 13.55
CA PHE A 295 -10.78 -27.43 14.14
C PHE A 295 -11.70 -28.66 14.18
N PHE A 296 -11.80 -29.42 13.08
CA PHE A 296 -12.59 -30.66 13.08
C PHE A 296 -12.04 -31.72 14.03
N ARG A 297 -10.72 -31.83 14.15
CA ARG A 297 -10.08 -32.73 15.12
C ARG A 297 -10.39 -32.32 16.56
N ALA A 298 -10.31 -31.03 16.86
CA ALA A 298 -10.66 -30.50 18.18
C ALA A 298 -12.14 -30.73 18.51
N LEU A 299 -13.04 -30.52 17.54
CA LEU A 299 -14.47 -30.79 17.71
C LEU A 299 -14.74 -32.28 17.95
N LYS A 300 -14.09 -33.18 17.20
CA LYS A 300 -14.17 -34.63 17.43
C LYS A 300 -13.71 -35.00 18.84
N MET A 301 -12.59 -34.41 19.28
CA MET A 301 -12.04 -34.65 20.62
C MET A 301 -12.99 -34.16 21.72
N LEU A 302 -13.65 -33.00 21.52
CA LEU A 302 -14.66 -32.48 22.43
C LEU A 302 -15.88 -33.41 22.55
N ILE A 303 -16.35 -33.97 21.43
CA ILE A 303 -17.52 -34.89 21.43
C ILE A 303 -17.17 -36.22 22.13
N MET A 304 -15.93 -36.67 22.05
CA MET A 304 -15.47 -37.91 22.67
C MET A 304 -15.10 -37.78 24.15
N ASP A 305 -14.89 -36.55 24.65
CA ASP A 305 -14.48 -36.29 26.04
C ASP A 305 -15.69 -36.21 26.99
N SER A 306 -15.81 -37.19 27.89
CA SER A 306 -16.92 -37.27 28.85
C SER A 306 -16.72 -36.41 30.11
N GLN A 307 -15.51 -35.91 30.38
CA GLN A 307 -15.18 -35.19 31.62
C GLN A 307 -14.98 -33.67 31.47
N HIS A 308 -15.30 -33.07 30.30
CA HIS A 308 -15.19 -31.61 30.03
C HIS A 308 -13.79 -31.00 30.24
N ARG A 309 -12.75 -31.81 30.50
CA ARG A 309 -11.37 -31.36 30.74
C ARG A 309 -10.75 -30.74 29.49
N VAL A 310 -11.14 -31.22 28.31
CA VAL A 310 -10.69 -30.71 27.02
C VAL A 310 -11.19 -29.27 26.78
N LEU A 311 -12.39 -28.95 27.24
CA LEU A 311 -12.97 -27.62 27.08
C LEU A 311 -12.20 -26.58 27.91
N ASP A 312 -11.94 -26.87 29.18
CA ASP A 312 -11.24 -25.94 30.09
C ASP A 312 -9.81 -25.62 29.62
N LEU A 313 -9.13 -26.59 28.98
CA LEU A 313 -7.74 -26.40 28.52
C LEU A 313 -7.63 -25.79 27.11
N LEU A 314 -8.58 -26.09 26.21
CA LEU A 314 -8.46 -25.78 24.78
C LEU A 314 -9.53 -24.83 24.24
N ALA A 315 -10.48 -24.34 25.05
CA ALA A 315 -11.57 -23.47 24.61
C ALA A 315 -11.10 -22.26 23.80
N LEU A 316 -10.09 -21.53 24.29
CA LEU A 316 -9.57 -20.34 23.59
C LEU A 316 -8.92 -20.71 22.25
N GLN A 317 -8.19 -21.83 22.20
CA GLN A 317 -7.56 -22.30 20.96
C GLN A 317 -8.60 -22.75 19.94
N MET A 318 -9.66 -23.44 20.38
CA MET A 318 -10.80 -23.83 19.52
C MET A 318 -11.55 -22.61 19.00
N LEU A 319 -11.79 -21.61 19.85
CA LEU A 319 -12.44 -20.36 19.45
C LEU A 319 -11.60 -19.59 18.43
N LEU A 320 -10.29 -19.45 18.67
CA LEU A 320 -9.37 -18.79 17.74
C LEU A 320 -9.29 -19.55 16.41
N CYS A 321 -9.16 -20.87 16.45
CA CYS A 321 -9.11 -21.70 15.25
C CYS A 321 -10.43 -21.61 14.46
N GLY A 322 -11.58 -21.66 15.16
CA GLY A 322 -12.89 -21.46 14.56
C GLY A 322 -13.04 -20.08 13.92
N PHE A 323 -12.56 -19.02 14.58
CA PHE A 323 -12.54 -17.67 14.02
C PHE A 323 -11.71 -17.58 12.74
N VAL A 324 -10.52 -18.19 12.72
CA VAL A 324 -9.67 -18.26 11.53
C VAL A 324 -10.35 -19.04 10.40
N VAL A 325 -11.08 -20.11 10.71
CA VAL A 325 -11.88 -20.86 9.73
C VAL A 325 -12.99 -19.98 9.15
N VAL A 326 -13.74 -19.25 9.98
CA VAL A 326 -14.83 -18.37 9.50
C VAL A 326 -14.28 -17.22 8.64
N ILE A 327 -13.15 -16.62 9.01
CA ILE A 327 -12.49 -15.59 8.18
C ILE A 327 -12.13 -16.13 6.79
N ASN A 328 -11.71 -17.40 6.71
CA ASN A 328 -11.26 -18.05 5.48
C ASN A 328 -12.36 -18.71 4.63
N LEU A 329 -13.65 -18.49 4.95
CA LEU A 329 -14.76 -19.01 4.14
C LEU A 329 -14.64 -18.75 2.61
N PRO A 330 -14.23 -17.55 2.15
CA PRO A 330 -14.03 -17.31 0.71
C PRO A 330 -12.95 -18.21 0.09
N VAL A 331 -11.91 -18.57 0.85
CA VAL A 331 -10.82 -19.45 0.38
C VAL A 331 -11.34 -20.87 0.18
N TYR A 332 -12.13 -21.41 1.11
CA TYR A 332 -12.77 -22.72 0.90
C TYR A 332 -13.75 -22.71 -0.28
N GLY A 333 -14.48 -21.61 -0.46
CA GLY A 333 -15.27 -21.33 -1.66
C GLY A 333 -14.44 -21.44 -2.94
N GLY A 334 -13.27 -20.79 -2.96
CA GLY A 334 -12.30 -20.83 -4.05
C GLY A 334 -11.70 -22.21 -4.32
N LEU A 335 -11.43 -22.99 -3.27
CA LEU A 335 -10.80 -24.32 -3.34
C LEU A 335 -11.75 -25.40 -3.86
N PHE A 336 -12.96 -25.49 -3.30
CA PHE A 336 -13.83 -26.67 -3.49
C PHE A 336 -15.13 -26.38 -4.24
N PHE A 337 -15.74 -25.22 -4.01
CA PHE A 337 -17.13 -24.99 -4.43
C PHE A 337 -17.23 -24.25 -5.78
N ARG A 338 -16.21 -23.48 -6.17
CA ARG A 338 -16.25 -22.66 -7.38
C ARG A 338 -15.83 -23.41 -8.64
N LYS A 339 -16.63 -23.22 -9.71
CA LYS A 339 -16.38 -23.78 -11.05
C LYS A 339 -16.03 -22.72 -12.11
N ASN A 340 -16.08 -21.43 -11.75
CA ASN A 340 -15.75 -20.32 -12.67
C ASN A 340 -14.23 -20.07 -12.74
N LYS A 341 -13.79 -19.20 -13.67
CA LYS A 341 -12.37 -18.84 -13.85
C LYS A 341 -11.73 -18.22 -12.59
N GLY A 342 -12.54 -17.69 -11.66
CA GLY A 342 -12.05 -17.14 -10.39
C GLY A 342 -11.90 -18.15 -9.25
N ARG A 343 -11.99 -19.46 -9.54
CA ARG A 343 -11.63 -20.53 -8.60
C ARG A 343 -10.12 -20.60 -8.43
N MET A 344 -9.66 -21.16 -7.32
CA MET A 344 -8.24 -21.39 -7.13
C MET A 344 -7.72 -22.45 -8.13
N PRO A 345 -6.52 -22.30 -8.72
CA PRO A 345 -5.96 -23.30 -9.61
C PRO A 345 -5.94 -24.69 -8.97
N SER A 346 -6.28 -25.71 -9.76
CA SER A 346 -6.33 -27.10 -9.28
C SER A 346 -4.97 -27.57 -8.76
N THR A 347 -3.87 -27.10 -9.36
CA THR A 347 -2.50 -27.41 -8.93
C THR A 347 -2.24 -26.91 -7.50
N VAL A 348 -2.59 -25.65 -7.22
CA VAL A 348 -2.48 -25.04 -5.88
C VAL A 348 -3.36 -25.78 -4.87
N THR A 349 -4.59 -26.12 -5.27
CA THR A 349 -5.54 -26.87 -4.42
C THR A 349 -4.97 -28.24 -4.02
N CYS A 350 -4.48 -29.02 -5.00
CA CYS A 350 -3.89 -30.33 -4.73
C CYS A 350 -2.67 -30.23 -3.82
N GLN A 351 -1.76 -29.28 -4.08
CA GLN A 351 -0.57 -29.06 -3.25
C GLN A 351 -0.95 -28.70 -1.82
N ALA A 352 -1.87 -27.76 -1.63
CA ALA A 352 -2.31 -27.32 -0.32
C ALA A 352 -2.95 -28.45 0.50
N VAL A 353 -3.77 -29.30 -0.13
CA VAL A 353 -4.38 -30.48 0.52
C VAL A 353 -3.31 -31.47 0.95
N ILE A 354 -2.36 -31.81 0.07
CA ILE A 354 -1.28 -32.75 0.38
C ILE A 354 -0.44 -32.23 1.57
N ILE A 355 -0.02 -30.96 1.51
CA ILE A 355 0.80 -30.35 2.58
C ILE A 355 0.01 -30.31 3.89
N ALA A 356 -1.26 -29.94 3.86
CA ALA A 356 -2.09 -29.89 5.06
C ALA A 356 -2.26 -31.27 5.72
N ILE A 357 -2.45 -32.33 4.91
CA ILE A 357 -2.53 -33.71 5.40
C ILE A 357 -1.19 -34.15 6.01
N ILE A 358 -0.07 -33.90 5.32
CA ILE A 358 1.27 -34.23 5.84
C ILE A 358 1.52 -33.52 7.17
N ALA A 359 1.21 -32.23 7.28
CA ALA A 359 1.35 -31.48 8.52
C ALA A 359 0.56 -32.11 9.68
N HIS A 360 -0.63 -32.64 9.41
CA HIS A 360 -1.44 -33.34 10.42
C HIS A 360 -0.88 -34.70 10.80
N ILE A 361 -0.36 -35.47 9.84
CA ILE A 361 0.28 -36.76 10.10
C ILE A 361 1.54 -36.56 10.93
N VAL A 362 2.38 -35.57 10.60
CA VAL A 362 3.57 -35.23 11.37
C VAL A 362 3.21 -34.80 12.78
N ALA A 363 2.17 -33.99 12.97
CA ALA A 363 1.71 -33.58 14.30
C ALA A 363 1.03 -34.69 15.13
N LEU A 364 0.81 -35.87 14.54
CA LEU A 364 0.28 -37.06 15.22
C LEU A 364 1.41 -38.00 15.71
N HIS A 365 2.65 -37.77 15.29
CA HIS A 365 3.86 -38.45 15.75
C HIS A 365 4.70 -37.50 16.60
#